data_AF-A0A2I1FJ54-F1
#
_entry.id   AF-A0A2I1FJ54-F1
#
_cell.length_a   1.000
_cell.length_b   1.000
_cell.length_c   1.000
_cell.angle_alpha   90.00
_cell.angle_beta   90.00
_cell.angle_gamma   90.00
#
_symmetry.space_group_name_H-M   'P 1'
#
loop_
_entity.id
_entity.type
_entity.pdbx_description
1 polymer ?
#
loop_
_entity_poly.entity_id
_entity_poly.type
_entity_poly.pdbx_seq_one_letter_code
_entity_poly.pdbx_strand_id
1 'polypeptide(L)'
;MKNTFPIFGGGIRICPGRKLAIIELKCLLILIYRKYDVELVDMNSPLKFNSDFINVCTELKEFNIAYINDLTFECKMKFGLIREDYN
;
A
#
# COMPACT_ATOMS: atom_id res chain seq x y z
N MET A 1 -11.36 8.50 -21.04
CA MET A 1 -10.19 8.25 -20.17
C MET A 1 -9.86 9.54 -19.43
N LYS A 2 -10.36 9.74 -18.20
CA LYS A 2 -10.08 10.95 -17.41
C LYS A 2 -9.33 10.70 -16.10
N ASN A 3 -9.10 9.44 -15.72
CA ASN A 3 -8.49 9.05 -14.44
C ASN A 3 -7.31 8.07 -14.59
N THR A 4 -6.67 8.00 -15.76
CA THR A 4 -5.51 7.11 -15.96
C THR A 4 -4.25 7.87 -15.60
N PHE A 5 -3.65 7.54 -14.44
CA PHE A 5 -2.33 8.01 -14.08
C PHE A 5 -1.27 7.07 -14.68
N PRO A 6 -0.46 7.50 -15.66
CA PRO A 6 0.44 6.62 -16.40
C PRO A 6 1.75 6.37 -15.63
N ILE A 7 1.68 5.68 -14.48
CA ILE A 7 2.84 5.39 -13.60
C ILE A 7 3.95 4.57 -14.26
N PHE A 8 3.64 3.88 -15.36
CA PHE A 8 4.59 3.08 -16.13
C PHE A 8 4.96 3.72 -17.47
N GLY A 9 4.66 5.00 -17.67
CA GLY A 9 4.82 5.70 -18.94
C GLY A 9 3.78 5.26 -19.99
N GLY A 10 4.08 5.48 -21.27
CA GLY A 10 3.16 5.21 -22.38
C GLY A 10 3.86 5.00 -23.73
N GLY A 11 3.10 4.54 -24.71
CA GLY A 11 3.59 4.29 -26.08
C GLY A 11 4.63 3.18 -26.17
N ILE A 12 5.59 3.33 -27.08
CA ILE A 12 6.67 2.35 -27.33
C ILE A 12 7.66 2.21 -26.18
N ARG A 13 7.71 3.20 -25.27
CA ARG A 13 8.63 3.23 -24.11
C ARG A 13 7.91 2.95 -22.79
N ILE A 14 6.75 2.30 -22.85
CA ILE A 14 6.06 1.83 -21.65
C ILE A 14 6.95 0.83 -20.90
N CYS A 15 6.97 0.91 -19.55
CA CYS A 15 7.84 0.06 -18.74
C CYS A 15 7.63 -1.43 -19.07
N PRO A 16 8.66 -2.15 -19.54
CA PRO A 16 8.55 -3.57 -19.88
C PRO A 16 8.26 -4.41 -18.62
N GLY A 17 8.69 -3.94 -17.45
CA GLY A 17 8.46 -4.57 -16.15
C GLY A 17 7.08 -4.32 -15.53
N ARG A 18 6.17 -3.57 -16.17
CA ARG A 18 4.88 -3.18 -15.56
C ARG A 18 4.03 -4.35 -15.06
N LYS A 19 4.09 -5.50 -15.74
CA LYS A 19 3.32 -6.69 -15.33
C LYS A 19 3.91 -7.30 -14.06
N LEU A 20 5.25 -7.39 -13.99
CA LEU A 20 5.95 -7.90 -12.82
C LEU A 20 5.75 -6.98 -11.61
N ALA A 21 5.95 -5.67 -11.79
CA ALA A 21 5.78 -4.68 -10.73
C ALA A 21 4.37 -4.72 -10.11
N ILE A 22 3.33 -4.90 -10.93
CA ILE A 22 1.95 -5.06 -10.44
C ILE A 22 1.76 -6.38 -9.67
N ILE A 23 2.39 -7.47 -10.10
CA ILE A 23 2.32 -8.75 -9.38
C ILE A 23 3.00 -8.61 -8.02
N GLU A 24 4.22 -8.07 -7.98
CA GLU A 24 4.97 -7.85 -6.75
C GLU A 24 4.20 -6.95 -5.78
N LEU A 25 3.63 -5.84 -6.26
CA LEU A 25 2.83 -4.94 -5.45
C LEU A 25 1.59 -5.63 -4.87
N LYS A 26 0.87 -6.41 -5.69
CA LYS A 26 -0.30 -7.16 -5.23
C LYS A 26 0.08 -8.21 -4.18
N CYS A 27 1.13 -8.98 -4.43
CA CYS A 27 1.62 -9.99 -3.49
C CYS A 27 2.03 -9.36 -2.16
N LEU A 28 2.78 -8.26 -2.21
CA LEU A 28 3.19 -7.52 -1.01
C LEU A 28 1.99 -7.03 -0.22
N LEU A 29 1.02 -6.38 -0.88
CA LEU A 29 -0.20 -5.91 -0.23
C LEU A 29 -0.97 -7.07 0.42
N ILE A 30 -1.19 -8.16 -0.32
CA ILE A 30 -1.88 -9.35 0.23
C ILE A 30 -1.14 -9.91 1.45
N LEU A 31 0.18 -10.03 1.39
CA LEU A 31 0.98 -10.55 2.51
C LEU A 31 0.90 -9.65 3.74
N ILE A 32 0.94 -8.33 3.55
CA ILE A 32 0.82 -7.36 4.62
C ILE A 32 -0.57 -7.44 5.26
N TYR A 33 -1.63 -7.25 4.48
CA TYR A 33 -3.01 -7.21 5.00
C TYR A 33 -3.50 -8.54 5.58
N ARG A 34 -2.91 -9.68 5.18
CA ARG A 34 -3.26 -10.99 5.75
C ARG A 34 -2.64 -11.25 7.10
N LYS A 35 -1.42 -10.76 7.32
CA LYS A 35 -0.62 -11.12 8.50
C LYS A 35 -0.55 -10.01 9.52
N TYR A 36 -0.77 -8.78 9.10
CA TYR A 36 -0.51 -7.61 9.91
C TYR A 36 -1.70 -6.65 9.86
N ASP A 37 -2.08 -6.17 11.04
CA ASP A 37 -2.86 -4.96 11.20
C ASP A 37 -1.87 -3.80 11.31
N VAL A 38 -1.82 -2.96 10.27
CA VAL A 38 -0.83 -1.89 10.15
C VAL A 38 -1.54 -0.57 10.29
N GLU A 39 -1.17 0.19 11.33
CA GLU A 39 -1.69 1.53 11.59
C GLU A 39 -0.56 2.53 11.68
N LEU A 40 -0.73 3.71 11.07
CA LEU A 40 0.20 4.83 11.24
C LEU A 40 0.09 5.34 12.68
N VAL A 41 1.22 5.43 13.37
CA VAL A 41 1.25 5.97 14.75
C VAL A 41 0.92 7.47 14.77
N ASP A 42 1.35 8.21 13.75
CA ASP A 42 1.05 9.63 13.59
C ASP A 42 0.63 9.96 12.15
N MET A 43 -0.68 10.13 11.97
CA MET A 43 -1.30 10.44 10.68
C MET A 43 -1.05 11.89 10.22
N ASN A 44 -0.62 12.78 11.13
CA ASN A 44 -0.31 14.18 10.82
C ASN A 44 1.18 14.38 10.53
N SER A 45 2.01 13.36 10.74
CA SER A 45 3.44 13.45 10.45
C SER A 45 3.69 13.61 8.95
N PRO A 46 4.52 14.57 8.51
CA PRO A 46 4.84 14.73 7.11
C PRO A 46 5.70 13.56 6.61
N LEU A 47 5.34 13.00 5.46
CA LEU A 47 6.13 11.97 4.79
C LEU A 47 7.49 12.56 4.36
N LYS A 48 8.58 11.91 4.80
CA LYS A 48 9.92 12.26 4.35
C LYS A 48 10.26 11.46 3.10
N PHE A 49 10.42 12.17 1.99
CA PHE A 49 10.80 11.58 0.73
C PHE A 49 11.81 12.45 0.01
N ASN A 50 12.65 11.82 -0.80
CA ASN A 50 13.49 12.49 -1.78
C ASN A 50 12.85 12.34 -3.16
N SER A 51 12.89 13.40 -3.95
CA SER A 51 12.32 13.46 -5.30
C SER A 51 13.41 13.84 -6.29
N ASP A 52 13.98 12.83 -6.93
CA ASP A 52 14.91 13.00 -8.06
C ASP A 52 14.27 12.40 -9.33
N PHE A 53 14.92 11.42 -9.95
CA PHE A 53 14.34 10.65 -11.06
C PHE A 53 13.19 9.74 -10.60
N ILE A 54 13.23 9.30 -9.35
CA ILE A 54 12.18 8.54 -8.67
C ILE A 54 11.91 9.16 -7.30
N ASN A 55 10.65 9.12 -6.87
CA ASN A 55 10.27 9.50 -5.51
C ASN A 55 10.56 8.32 -4.58
N VAL A 56 11.40 8.54 -3.57
CA VAL A 56 11.80 7.51 -2.61
C VAL A 56 11.50 8.02 -1.21
N CYS A 57 10.70 7.25 -0.47
CA CYS A 57 10.52 7.47 0.96
C CYS A 57 11.85 7.18 1.68
N THR A 58 12.43 8.19 2.33
CA THR A 58 13.72 8.07 3.02
C THR A 58 13.55 7.63 4.46
N GLU A 59 12.40 7.95 5.05
CA GLU A 59 12.11 7.65 6.43
C GLU A 59 10.61 7.42 6.58
N LEU A 60 10.26 6.26 7.12
CA LEU A 60 8.89 5.87 7.39
C LEU A 60 8.78 5.64 8.90
N LYS A 61 8.23 6.64 9.58
CA LYS A 61 8.07 6.59 11.03
C LYS A 61 6.96 5.63 11.42
N GLU A 62 7.14 5.12 12.63
CA GLU A 62 6.42 4.07 13.35
C GLU A 62 5.05 3.70 12.78
N PHE A 63 4.93 2.42 12.41
CA PHE A 63 3.64 1.75 12.32
C PHE A 63 3.43 0.93 13.58
N ASN A 64 2.20 0.94 14.09
CA ASN A 64 1.74 -0.13 14.95
C ASN A 64 1.47 -1.34 14.07
N ILE A 65 2.19 -2.43 14.33
CA ILE A 65 2.06 -3.69 13.61
C ILE A 65 1.59 -4.73 14.60
N ALA A 66 0.33 -5.15 14.49
CA ALA A 66 -0.20 -6.29 15.23
C ALA A 66 -0.33 -7.51 14.32
N TYR A 67 -0.03 -8.70 14.82
CA TYR A 67 -0.23 -9.93 14.05
C TYR A 67 -1.72 -10.27 13.97
N ILE A 68 -2.19 -10.57 12.76
CA ILE A 68 -3.55 -11.06 12.51
C ILE A 68 -3.50 -12.58 12.46
N ASN A 69 -4.39 -13.20 13.22
CA ASN A 69 -4.58 -14.65 13.25
C ASN A 69 -5.53 -15.03 12.11
N ASP A 70 -5.46 -16.26 11.59
CA ASP A 70 -6.29 -16.67 10.45
C ASP A 70 -7.81 -16.46 10.67
N LEU A 71 -8.28 -16.59 11.93
CA LEU A 71 -9.67 -16.32 12.32
C LEU A 71 -10.07 -14.83 12.20
N THR A 72 -9.17 -13.90 12.52
CA THR A 72 -9.44 -12.46 12.47
C THR A 72 -9.37 -11.90 11.04
N PHE A 73 -8.59 -12.53 10.15
CA PHE A 73 -8.58 -12.19 8.73
C PHE A 73 -9.91 -12.54 8.04
N GLU A 74 -10.45 -13.73 8.29
CA GLU A 74 -11.73 -14.14 7.69
C GLU A 74 -12.87 -13.22 8.15
N CYS A 75 -12.84 -12.79 9.41
CA CYS A 75 -13.80 -11.84 9.96
C CYS A 75 -13.70 -10.45 9.30
N LYS A 76 -12.48 -9.88 9.15
CA LYS A 76 -12.27 -8.59 8.46
C LYS A 76 -12.76 -8.61 7.01
N MET A 77 -12.52 -9.71 6.28
CA MET A 77 -12.94 -9.87 4.89
C MET A 77 -14.45 -10.14 4.73
N LYS A 78 -15.06 -10.93 5.61
CA LYS A 78 -16.51 -11.26 5.55
C LYS A 78 -17.40 -10.09 5.94
N PHE A 79 -16.98 -9.28 6.92
CA PHE A 79 -17.84 -8.23 7.47
C PHE A 79 -17.58 -6.85 6.86
N GLY A 80 -16.65 -6.73 5.89
CA GLY A 80 -16.39 -5.45 5.23
C GLY A 80 -16.01 -4.34 6.21
N LEU A 81 -15.48 -4.69 7.39
CA LEU A 81 -15.01 -3.74 8.40
C LEU A 81 -13.69 -3.14 7.92
N ILE A 82 -13.76 -2.32 6.88
CA ILE A 82 -13.03 -1.06 6.89
C ILE A 82 -13.61 -0.36 8.11
N ARG A 83 -12.82 -0.29 9.20
CA ARG A 83 -13.17 0.41 10.44
C ARG A 83 -14.01 1.65 10.10
N GLU A 84 -15.26 1.68 10.54
CA GLU A 84 -16.04 2.90 10.66
C GLU A 84 -15.43 3.73 11.80
N ASP A 85 -14.26 4.31 11.57
CA ASP A 85 -13.65 5.29 12.47
C ASP A 85 -13.43 6.59 11.68
N TYR A 86 -14.54 7.16 11.19
CA TYR A 86 -14.65 8.60 10.92
C TYR A 86 -15.54 9.19 12.01
N ASN A 87 -14.92 9.69 13.08
CA ASN A 87 -15.43 10.85 13.81
C ASN A 87 -14.76 12.10 13.25
#